data_AF-A0A090W816-F1
#
_entry.id   AF-A0A090W816-F1
#
_cell.length_a   1.000
_cell.length_b   1.000
_cell.length_c   1.000
_cell.angle_alpha   90.00
_cell.angle_beta   90.00
_cell.angle_gamma   90.00
#
_symmetry.space_group_name_H-M   'P 1'
#
loop_
_entity.id
_entity.type
_entity.pdbx_description
1 polymer ?
#
loop_
_entity_poly.entity_id
_entity_poly.type
_entity_poly.pdbx_seq_one_letter_code
_entity_poly.pdbx_strand_id
1 'polypeptide(L)'
;MIVQDVINHLEALAPLSYAEDFDNVGLLVGDKTAKLTGVLVTLDTLETVIDEAISKKCNLIVSFHPIIFKGLKKLTGKTYVERVVIKAIQHNIAIYSMHTALDNTFQGVNNMICNTLELENKQILIPQNGTIKKLTTYVPKNEADTLRTALFNAGAGHIGNYDNCSFNVEGTAHLRVTMHRLQQLAIKEKPIPRLKPKLP
;
A
#
# COMPACT_ATOMS: atom_id res chain seq x y z
N MET A 1 3.39 21.00 -0.95
CA MET A 1 3.46 19.71 -1.64
C MET A 1 4.82 19.09 -1.39
N ILE A 2 4.82 17.87 -0.87
CA ILE A 2 6.00 17.03 -0.63
C ILE A 2 5.99 15.83 -1.60
N VAL A 3 7.09 15.08 -1.66
CA VAL A 3 7.19 13.88 -2.51
C VAL A 3 6.07 12.87 -2.21
N GLN A 4 5.71 12.67 -0.95
CA GLN A 4 4.63 11.78 -0.53
C GLN A 4 3.28 12.12 -1.18
N ASP A 5 2.99 13.40 -1.44
CA ASP A 5 1.72 13.81 -2.05
C ASP A 5 1.61 13.25 -3.48
N VAL A 6 2.71 13.27 -4.24
CA VAL A 6 2.77 12.67 -5.58
C VAL A 6 2.68 11.15 -5.49
N ILE A 7 3.41 10.53 -4.56
CA ILE A 7 3.35 9.08 -4.33
C ILE A 7 1.92 8.62 -4.06
N ASN A 8 1.16 9.36 -3.23
CA ASN A 8 -0.24 9.02 -2.95
C ASN A 8 -1.10 8.99 -4.22
N HIS A 9 -0.86 9.90 -5.16
CA HIS A 9 -1.55 9.88 -6.45
C HIS A 9 -1.11 8.72 -7.35
N LEU A 10 0.18 8.39 -7.36
CA LEU A 10 0.72 7.26 -8.11
C LEU A 10 0.17 5.92 -7.58
N GLU A 11 0.10 5.76 -6.25
CA GLU A 11 -0.43 4.56 -5.60
C GLU A 11 -1.95 4.47 -5.67
N ALA A 12 -2.66 5.60 -5.79
CA ALA A 12 -4.09 5.59 -6.11
C ALA A 12 -4.37 5.13 -7.56
N LEU A 13 -3.48 5.51 -8.49
CA LEU A 13 -3.55 5.06 -9.88
C LEU A 13 -3.16 3.58 -10.01
N ALA A 14 -2.02 3.20 -9.45
CA ALA A 14 -1.43 1.86 -9.51
C ALA A 14 -1.03 1.40 -8.09
N PRO A 15 -1.96 0.78 -7.34
CA PRO A 15 -1.68 0.28 -6.00
C PRO A 15 -0.51 -0.70 -5.99
N LEU A 16 0.40 -0.57 -5.02
CA LEU A 16 1.57 -1.48 -4.92
C LEU A 16 1.16 -2.95 -4.74
N SER A 17 -0.04 -3.22 -4.22
CA SER A 17 -0.60 -4.57 -4.11
C SER A 17 -0.88 -5.26 -5.45
N TYR A 18 -0.82 -4.53 -6.56
CA TYR A 18 -0.95 -5.10 -7.92
C TYR A 18 0.40 -5.52 -8.51
N ALA A 19 1.51 -5.17 -7.88
CA ALA A 19 2.82 -5.62 -8.32
C ALA A 19 2.98 -7.13 -8.13
N GLU A 20 3.78 -7.74 -9.01
CA GLU A 20 4.16 -9.14 -8.89
C GLU A 20 5.12 -9.38 -7.72
N ASP A 21 5.09 -10.57 -7.11
CA ASP A 21 5.86 -10.90 -5.91
C ASP A 21 7.39 -10.78 -6.07
N PHE A 22 7.89 -10.88 -7.31
CA PHE A 22 9.32 -10.77 -7.60
C PHE A 22 9.81 -9.32 -7.79
N ASP A 23 8.88 -8.38 -7.86
CA ASP A 23 9.16 -7.01 -8.28
C ASP A 23 9.68 -6.12 -7.13
N ASN A 24 10.24 -4.97 -7.49
CA ASN A 24 10.66 -3.95 -6.54
C ASN A 24 10.12 -2.57 -6.94
N VAL A 25 8.87 -2.31 -6.56
CA VAL A 25 8.13 -1.07 -6.84
C VAL A 25 8.11 -0.12 -5.64
N GLY A 26 7.61 1.09 -5.84
CA GLY A 26 7.50 2.11 -4.81
C GLY A 26 8.70 3.06 -4.77
N LEU A 27 8.90 3.73 -3.64
CA LEU A 27 10.05 4.63 -3.44
C LEU A 27 11.33 3.82 -3.19
N LEU A 28 12.25 3.85 -4.15
CA LEU A 28 13.49 3.06 -4.10
C LEU A 28 14.67 3.84 -3.52
N VAL A 29 14.71 5.16 -3.75
CA VAL A 29 15.77 6.06 -3.29
C VAL A 29 15.14 7.39 -2.86
N GLY A 30 15.66 8.01 -1.81
CA GLY A 30 15.30 9.37 -1.39
C GLY A 30 14.38 9.44 -0.18
N ASP A 31 13.83 10.64 0.05
CA ASP A 31 12.99 10.96 1.21
C ASP A 31 11.61 11.43 0.76
N LYS A 32 10.57 10.69 1.15
CA LYS A 32 9.18 11.02 0.84
C LYS A 32 8.67 12.31 1.50
N THR A 33 9.34 12.76 2.57
CA THR A 33 8.97 13.99 3.28
C THR A 33 9.61 15.24 2.69
N ALA A 34 10.54 15.09 1.74
CA ALA A 34 11.20 16.21 1.08
C ALA A 34 10.19 17.11 0.35
N LYS A 35 10.43 18.43 0.41
CA LYS A 35 9.68 19.41 -0.37
C LYS A 35 9.87 19.13 -1.85
N LEU A 36 8.78 19.00 -2.60
CA LEU A 36 8.84 18.73 -4.03
C LEU A 36 9.26 20.00 -4.80
N THR A 37 10.22 19.87 -5.72
CA THR A 37 10.67 20.94 -6.62
C THR A 37 10.32 20.67 -8.08
N GLY A 38 10.20 19.41 -8.47
CA GLY A 38 9.79 19.01 -9.81
C GLY A 38 9.79 17.50 -9.97
N VAL A 39 9.00 17.01 -10.92
CA VAL A 39 8.88 15.58 -11.25
C VAL A 39 9.40 15.36 -12.67
N LEU A 40 10.24 14.34 -12.85
CA LEU A 40 10.67 13.85 -14.15
C LEU A 40 10.12 12.43 -14.34
N VAL A 41 9.42 12.17 -15.45
CA VAL A 41 8.87 10.85 -15.77
C VAL A 41 9.75 10.18 -16.82
N THR A 42 10.11 8.92 -16.60
CA THR A 42 10.99 8.16 -17.50
C THR A 42 10.58 6.69 -17.59
N LEU A 43 11.04 6.00 -18.63
CA LEU A 43 10.99 4.53 -18.68
C LEU A 43 12.10 3.96 -17.78
N ASP A 44 13.35 4.31 -18.08
CA ASP A 44 14.56 3.85 -17.38
C ASP A 44 15.25 5.01 -16.65
N THR A 45 15.78 4.74 -15.45
CA THR A 45 16.56 5.75 -14.70
C THR A 45 18.06 5.57 -14.97
N LEU A 46 18.56 6.19 -16.04
CA LEU A 46 19.98 6.19 -16.39
C LEU A 46 20.73 7.38 -15.75
N GLU A 47 22.06 7.37 -15.82
CA GLU A 47 22.90 8.48 -15.30
C GLU A 47 22.54 9.82 -15.96
N THR A 48 22.23 9.80 -17.26
CA THR A 48 21.79 10.95 -18.04
C THR A 48 20.42 11.48 -17.59
N VAL A 49 19.54 10.62 -17.08
CA VAL A 49 18.24 11.02 -16.53
C VAL A 49 18.42 11.73 -15.19
N ILE A 50 19.41 11.30 -14.39
CA ILE A 50 19.80 12.05 -13.18
C ILE A 50 20.33 13.43 -13.57
N ASP A 51 21.18 13.52 -14.59
CA ASP A 51 21.68 14.81 -15.11
C ASP A 51 20.55 15.72 -15.59
N GLU A 52 19.58 15.17 -16.32
CA GLU A 52 18.40 15.89 -16.75
C GLU A 52 17.58 16.41 -15.55
N ALA A 53 17.33 15.57 -14.54
CA ALA A 53 16.62 15.98 -13.34
C ALA A 53 17.34 17.11 -12.60
N ILE A 54 18.67 17.04 -12.46
CA ILE A 54 19.50 18.11 -11.87
C ILE A 54 19.33 19.40 -12.68
N SER A 55 19.51 19.33 -14.01
CA SER A 55 19.41 20.48 -14.91
C SER A 55 18.03 21.16 -14.85
N LYS A 56 16.97 20.34 -14.82
CA LYS A 56 15.57 20.81 -14.72
C LYS A 56 15.12 21.12 -13.29
N LYS A 57 15.99 20.92 -12.29
CA LYS A 57 15.70 21.11 -10.86
C LYS A 57 14.54 20.25 -10.34
N CYS A 58 14.36 19.06 -10.93
CA CYS A 58 13.44 18.04 -10.44
C CYS A 58 14.11 17.23 -9.32
N ASN A 59 13.38 16.95 -8.25
CA ASN A 59 13.85 16.15 -7.13
C ASN A 59 13.03 14.86 -6.91
N LEU A 60 12.15 14.53 -7.86
CA LEU A 60 11.49 13.24 -7.95
C LEU A 60 11.59 12.73 -9.38
N ILE A 61 12.09 11.51 -9.55
CA ILE A 61 12.01 10.74 -10.78
C ILE A 61 10.96 9.65 -10.58
N VAL A 62 9.99 9.58 -11.48
CA VAL A 62 9.02 8.50 -11.56
C VAL A 62 9.40 7.64 -12.76
N SER A 63 9.86 6.42 -12.51
CA SER A 63 10.27 5.48 -13.54
C SER A 63 9.28 4.33 -13.70
N PHE A 64 9.24 3.77 -14.90
CA PHE A 64 8.56 2.49 -15.11
C PHE A 64 9.44 1.35 -14.60
N HIS A 65 10.68 1.22 -15.08
CA HIS A 65 11.59 0.17 -14.64
C HIS A 65 12.30 0.53 -13.34
N PRO A 66 12.41 -0.41 -12.38
CA PRO A 66 13.07 -0.18 -11.11
C PRO A 66 14.59 -0.20 -11.25
N ILE A 67 15.25 0.91 -10.90
CA ILE A 67 16.72 0.99 -10.95
C ILE A 67 17.39 0.00 -9.99
N ILE A 68 16.78 -0.24 -8.82
CA ILE A 68 17.18 -1.30 -7.88
C ILE A 68 16.22 -2.46 -8.08
N PHE A 69 16.55 -3.43 -8.93
CA PHE A 69 15.71 -4.63 -9.10
C PHE A 69 16.12 -5.76 -8.15
N LYS A 70 17.40 -5.82 -7.78
CA LYS A 70 17.95 -6.75 -6.78
C LYS A 70 18.69 -5.96 -5.72
N GLY A 71 18.69 -6.46 -4.48
CA GLY A 71 19.34 -5.81 -3.36
C GLY A 71 20.82 -5.50 -3.63
N LEU A 72 21.22 -4.24 -3.41
CA LEU A 72 22.60 -3.79 -3.58
C LEU A 72 23.43 -4.16 -2.35
N LYS A 73 24.50 -4.94 -2.55
CA LYS A 73 25.42 -5.35 -1.47
C LYS A 73 26.55 -4.36 -1.23
N LYS A 74 26.85 -3.50 -2.23
CA LYS A 74 27.94 -2.51 -2.23
C LYS A 74 27.49 -1.29 -3.04
N LEU A 75 28.00 -0.11 -2.68
CA LEU A 75 27.81 1.16 -3.39
C LEU A 75 29.19 1.81 -3.60
N THR A 76 29.93 1.32 -4.58
CA THR A 76 31.28 1.83 -4.92
C THR A 76 31.34 2.50 -6.29
N GLY A 77 30.19 2.66 -6.96
CA GLY A 77 30.10 3.21 -8.32
C GLY A 77 30.59 2.25 -9.41
N LYS A 78 30.74 0.96 -9.09
CA LYS A 78 31.29 -0.03 -10.03
C LYS A 78 30.31 -0.29 -11.18
N THR A 79 29.04 -0.45 -10.86
CA THR A 79 27.97 -0.66 -11.84
C THR A 79 27.20 0.63 -12.11
N TYR A 80 26.49 0.70 -13.24
CA TYR A 80 25.67 1.87 -13.57
C TYR A 80 24.57 2.09 -12.52
N VAL A 81 23.95 1.01 -12.03
CA VAL A 81 22.94 1.07 -10.95
C VAL A 81 23.52 1.77 -9.72
N GLU A 82 24.70 1.35 -9.27
CA GLU A 82 25.37 2.00 -8.14
C GLU A 82 25.65 3.48 -8.41
N ARG A 83 26.14 3.84 -9.62
CA ARG A 83 26.43 5.24 -9.95
C ARG A 83 25.16 6.09 -9.97
N VAL A 84 24.07 5.60 -10.56
CA VAL A 84 22.77 6.27 -10.57
C VAL A 84 22.27 6.49 -9.15
N VAL A 85 22.29 5.46 -8.30
CA VAL A 85 21.82 5.55 -6.91
C VAL A 85 22.69 6.51 -6.11
N ILE A 86 24.02 6.41 -6.20
CA ILE A 86 24.96 7.33 -5.52
C ILE A 86 24.69 8.77 -5.94
N LYS A 87 24.56 9.03 -7.25
CA LYS A 87 24.33 10.36 -7.80
C LYS A 87 22.97 10.93 -7.37
N ALA A 88 21.92 10.12 -7.40
CA ALA A 88 20.60 10.53 -6.92
C ALA A 88 20.63 10.93 -5.43
N ILE A 89 21.31 10.13 -4.59
CA ILE A 89 21.50 10.44 -3.16
C ILE A 89 22.26 11.76 -2.98
N GLN A 90 23.39 11.93 -3.67
CA GLN A 90 24.23 13.14 -3.57
C GLN A 90 23.49 14.43 -3.96
N HIS A 91 22.50 14.33 -4.84
CA HIS A 91 21.71 15.45 -5.33
C HIS A 91 20.32 15.56 -4.69
N ASN A 92 20.01 14.74 -3.68
CA ASN A 92 18.71 14.69 -3.01
C ASN A 92 17.52 14.45 -3.98
N ILE A 93 17.73 13.56 -4.96
CA ILE A 93 16.70 13.18 -5.93
C ILE A 93 16.08 11.85 -5.49
N ALA A 94 14.77 11.86 -5.29
CA ALA A 94 14.00 10.66 -5.04
C ALA A 94 13.74 9.89 -6.35
N ILE A 95 13.72 8.55 -6.27
CA ILE A 95 13.40 7.67 -7.41
C ILE A 95 12.27 6.73 -6.97
N TYR A 96 11.14 6.82 -7.66
CA TYR A 96 9.96 5.99 -7.45
C TYR A 96 9.70 5.14 -8.70
N SER A 97 9.44 3.84 -8.54
CA SER A 97 9.19 2.91 -9.65
C SER A 97 7.78 2.32 -9.60
N MET A 98 7.09 2.29 -10.74
CA MET A 98 5.71 1.74 -10.85
C MET A 98 5.65 0.31 -11.40
N HIS A 99 6.50 -0.02 -12.39
CA HIS A 99 6.67 -1.33 -13.02
C HIS A 99 5.40 -2.20 -13.12
N THR A 100 5.41 -3.41 -12.57
CA THR A 100 4.29 -4.36 -12.74
C THR A 100 3.00 -3.89 -12.07
N ALA A 101 3.04 -3.04 -11.05
CA ALA A 101 1.81 -2.44 -10.49
C ALA A 101 1.06 -1.63 -11.55
N LEU A 102 1.79 -0.91 -12.41
CA LEU A 102 1.19 -0.17 -13.51
C LEU A 102 0.77 -1.09 -14.66
N ASP A 103 1.51 -2.17 -14.94
CA ASP A 103 1.09 -3.15 -15.96
C ASP A 103 -0.24 -3.82 -15.61
N ASN A 104 -0.45 -4.11 -14.32
CA ASN A 104 -1.59 -4.82 -13.76
C ASN A 104 -2.77 -3.90 -13.40
N THR A 105 -2.68 -2.61 -13.73
CA THR A 105 -3.75 -1.63 -13.53
C THR A 105 -4.67 -1.54 -14.75
N PHE A 106 -5.99 -1.44 -14.52
CA PHE A 106 -6.98 -1.33 -15.61
C PHE A 106 -6.74 -0.14 -16.56
N GLN A 107 -6.20 0.96 -16.04
CA GLN A 107 -5.83 2.17 -16.81
C GLN A 107 -4.31 2.26 -17.04
N GLY A 108 -3.61 1.13 -16.97
CA GLY A 108 -2.16 1.02 -17.05
C GLY A 108 -1.58 0.89 -18.46
N VAL A 109 -0.34 0.41 -18.54
CA VAL A 109 0.45 0.28 -19.79
C VAL A 109 -0.32 -0.51 -20.85
N ASN A 110 -0.82 -1.70 -20.49
CA ASN A 110 -1.53 -2.58 -21.41
C ASN A 110 -2.80 -1.91 -21.97
N ASN A 111 -3.55 -1.16 -21.15
CA ASN A 111 -4.72 -0.43 -21.63
C ASN A 111 -4.35 0.67 -22.62
N MET A 112 -3.24 1.38 -22.39
CA MET A 112 -2.72 2.39 -23.31
C MET A 112 -2.27 1.79 -24.64
N ILE A 113 -1.60 0.63 -24.61
CA ILE A 113 -1.24 -0.11 -25.83
C ILE A 113 -2.51 -0.53 -26.59
N CYS A 114 -3.49 -1.13 -25.90
CA CYS A 114 -4.77 -1.50 -26.52
C CYS A 114 -5.50 -0.29 -27.12
N ASN A 115 -5.49 0.87 -26.45
CA ASN A 115 -6.06 2.10 -26.98
C ASN A 115 -5.34 2.57 -28.25
N THR A 116 -4.01 2.53 -28.24
CA THR A 116 -3.17 2.97 -29.37
C THR A 116 -3.37 2.07 -30.60
N LEU A 117 -3.62 0.78 -30.37
CA LEU A 117 -3.92 -0.21 -31.40
C LEU A 117 -5.42 -0.27 -31.75
N GLU A 118 -6.25 0.61 -31.17
CA GLU A 118 -7.69 0.68 -31.41
C GLU A 118 -8.43 -0.66 -31.15
N LEU A 119 -7.96 -1.43 -30.15
CA LEU A 119 -8.57 -2.70 -29.79
C LEU A 119 -9.87 -2.50 -29.01
N GLU A 120 -10.92 -3.17 -29.47
CA GLU A 120 -12.22 -3.23 -28.81
C GLU A 120 -12.36 -4.45 -27.89
N ASN A 121 -13.37 -4.45 -27.02
CA ASN A 121 -13.74 -5.60 -26.17
C ASN A 121 -12.57 -6.17 -25.33
N LYS A 122 -11.75 -5.28 -24.77
CA LYS A 122 -10.56 -5.63 -23.99
C LYS A 122 -10.91 -6.47 -22.77
N GLN A 123 -10.11 -7.50 -22.51
CA GLN A 123 -10.22 -8.34 -21.34
C GLN A 123 -8.84 -8.57 -20.73
N ILE A 124 -8.82 -8.90 -19.44
CA ILE A 124 -7.59 -9.28 -18.75
C ILE A 124 -7.10 -10.60 -19.34
N LEU A 125 -5.86 -10.60 -19.85
CA LEU A 125 -5.26 -11.78 -20.48
C LEU A 125 -4.85 -12.83 -19.44
N ILE A 126 -4.23 -12.39 -18.34
CA ILE A 126 -3.77 -13.26 -17.24
C ILE A 126 -4.33 -12.70 -15.93
N PRO A 127 -5.42 -13.27 -15.39
CA PRO A 127 -5.98 -12.81 -14.12
C PRO A 127 -5.05 -13.11 -12.94
N GLN A 128 -4.84 -12.12 -12.07
CA GLN A 128 -4.16 -12.34 -10.79
C GLN A 128 -5.06 -13.07 -9.79
N ASN A 129 -4.48 -14.03 -9.07
CA ASN A 129 -5.17 -14.75 -8.01
C ASN A 129 -5.15 -13.94 -6.69
N GLY A 130 -6.17 -14.12 -5.86
CA GLY A 130 -6.15 -13.60 -4.49
C GLY A 130 -6.31 -12.08 -4.35
N THR A 131 -6.75 -11.40 -5.40
CA THR A 131 -7.12 -9.97 -5.42
C THR A 131 -8.35 -9.66 -4.57
N ILE A 132 -9.16 -10.67 -4.24
CA ILE A 132 -10.29 -10.59 -3.30
C ILE A 132 -9.95 -11.40 -2.05
N LYS A 133 -10.17 -10.80 -0.87
CA LYS A 133 -10.06 -11.47 0.43
C LYS A 133 -11.42 -11.49 1.12
N LYS A 134 -11.71 -12.58 1.84
CA LYS A 134 -12.89 -12.67 2.70
C LYS A 134 -12.51 -12.26 4.12
N LEU A 135 -13.02 -11.10 4.56
CA LEU A 135 -12.93 -10.68 5.96
C LEU A 135 -14.08 -11.32 6.76
N THR A 136 -13.74 -12.04 7.84
CA THR A 136 -14.72 -12.58 8.78
C THR A 136 -14.43 -12.00 10.16
N THR A 137 -15.43 -11.34 10.75
CA THR A 137 -15.34 -10.72 12.07
C THR A 137 -16.41 -11.30 12.99
N TYR A 138 -16.14 -11.32 14.29
CA TYR A 138 -17.10 -11.68 15.33
C TYR A 138 -17.32 -10.46 16.22
N VAL A 139 -18.58 -10.12 16.47
CA VAL A 139 -18.97 -8.89 17.18
C VAL A 139 -20.22 -9.17 18.03
N PRO A 140 -20.36 -8.56 19.22
CA PRO A 140 -21.62 -8.59 19.96
C PRO A 140 -22.79 -8.10 19.10
N LYS A 141 -23.97 -8.72 19.26
CA LYS A 141 -25.16 -8.45 18.43
C LYS A 141 -25.54 -6.97 18.39
N ASN A 142 -25.41 -6.27 19.51
CA ASN A 142 -25.71 -4.84 19.64
C ASN A 142 -24.69 -3.91 18.95
N GLU A 143 -23.53 -4.42 18.55
CA GLU A 143 -22.47 -3.65 17.87
C GLU A 143 -22.34 -4.01 16.38
N ALA A 144 -23.12 -4.99 15.90
CA ALA A 144 -23.02 -5.53 14.54
C ALA A 144 -23.20 -4.46 13.46
N ASP A 145 -24.17 -3.55 13.63
CA ASP A 145 -24.45 -2.49 12.65
C ASP A 145 -23.35 -1.42 12.61
N THR A 146 -22.81 -1.06 13.78
CA THR A 146 -21.70 -0.11 13.90
C THR A 146 -20.46 -0.64 13.20
N LEU A 147 -20.08 -1.90 13.47
CA LEU A 147 -18.92 -2.52 12.82
C LEU A 147 -19.13 -2.61 11.31
N ARG A 148 -20.31 -3.06 10.87
CA ARG A 148 -20.61 -3.23 9.45
C ARG A 148 -20.52 -1.91 8.67
N THR A 149 -21.08 -0.84 9.23
CA THR A 149 -21.01 0.50 8.64
C THR A 149 -19.56 0.99 8.55
N ALA A 150 -18.76 0.76 9.59
CA ALA A 150 -17.34 1.13 9.57
C ALA A 150 -16.55 0.36 8.51
N LEU A 151 -16.83 -0.94 8.32
CA LEU A 151 -16.20 -1.75 7.26
C LEU A 151 -16.57 -1.26 5.86
N PHE A 152 -17.83 -0.90 5.63
CA PHE A 152 -18.27 -0.36 4.35
C PHE A 152 -17.65 0.99 4.03
N ASN A 153 -17.57 1.89 5.01
CA ASN A 153 -16.89 3.18 4.85
C ASN A 153 -15.39 3.02 4.55
N ALA A 154 -14.78 1.92 4.99
CA ALA A 154 -13.40 1.56 4.66
C ALA A 154 -13.26 0.87 3.28
N GLY A 155 -14.36 0.66 2.55
CA GLY A 155 -14.40 0.07 1.21
C GLY A 155 -14.68 -1.44 1.17
N ALA A 156 -14.92 -2.10 2.30
CA ALA A 156 -15.29 -3.51 2.30
C ALA A 156 -16.68 -3.72 1.68
N GLY A 157 -16.88 -4.85 1.01
CA GLY A 157 -18.19 -5.19 0.43
C GLY A 157 -18.50 -4.49 -0.90
N HIS A 158 -17.54 -3.79 -1.50
CA HIS A 158 -17.67 -3.29 -2.88
C HIS A 158 -17.23 -4.37 -3.88
N ILE A 159 -18.17 -4.97 -4.60
CA ILE A 159 -17.92 -6.06 -5.56
C ILE A 159 -18.68 -5.76 -6.86
N GLY A 160 -17.94 -5.47 -7.93
CA GLY A 160 -18.53 -5.11 -9.22
C GLY A 160 -19.41 -3.86 -9.09
N ASN A 161 -20.70 -4.00 -9.44
CA ASN A 161 -21.69 -2.93 -9.37
C ASN A 161 -22.48 -2.90 -8.06
N TYR A 162 -22.03 -3.61 -7.02
CA TYR A 162 -22.69 -3.67 -5.73
C TYR A 162 -21.78 -3.11 -4.63
N ASP A 163 -22.36 -2.33 -3.74
CA ASP A 163 -21.73 -1.85 -2.52
C ASP A 163 -22.33 -2.52 -1.28
N ASN A 164 -21.72 -2.28 -0.11
CA ASN A 164 -22.26 -2.73 1.18
C ASN A 164 -22.57 -4.25 1.26
N CYS A 165 -21.87 -5.09 0.48
CA CYS A 165 -22.08 -6.53 0.48
C CYS A 165 -21.61 -7.15 1.80
N SER A 166 -22.50 -7.83 2.53
CA SER A 166 -22.15 -8.60 3.73
C SER A 166 -23.07 -9.81 3.92
N PHE A 167 -22.59 -10.79 4.69
CA PHE A 167 -23.38 -11.94 5.12
C PHE A 167 -23.23 -12.09 6.64
N ASN A 168 -24.35 -12.29 7.34
CA ASN A 168 -24.41 -12.25 8.80
C ASN A 168 -25.08 -13.53 9.31
N VAL A 169 -24.53 -14.10 10.38
CA VAL A 169 -25.07 -15.29 11.05
C VAL A 169 -25.00 -15.07 12.56
N GLU A 170 -26.10 -15.33 13.26
CA GLU A 170 -26.10 -15.34 14.72
C GLU A 170 -25.55 -16.68 15.24
N GLY A 171 -24.74 -16.63 16.29
CA GLY A 171 -24.15 -17.83 16.88
C GLY A 171 -23.59 -17.59 18.28
N THR A 172 -23.31 -18.69 18.98
CA THR A 172 -22.76 -18.67 20.34
C THR A 172 -21.28 -19.00 20.31
N ALA A 173 -20.44 -18.07 20.77
CA ALA A 173 -19.01 -18.31 20.94
C ALA A 173 -18.71 -18.71 22.39
N HIS A 174 -17.91 -19.77 22.57
CA HIS A 174 -17.39 -20.18 23.88
C HIS A 174 -15.90 -19.86 23.95
N LEU A 175 -15.50 -19.09 24.94
CA LEU A 175 -14.12 -18.63 25.12
C LEU A 175 -13.67 -18.99 26.53
N ARG A 176 -12.48 -19.61 26.67
CA ARG A 176 -11.85 -19.86 27.96
C ARG A 176 -10.69 -18.89 28.15
N VAL A 177 -10.74 -18.09 29.21
CA VAL A 177 -9.63 -17.21 29.59
C VAL A 177 -8.45 -18.06 30.08
N THR A 178 -7.25 -17.83 29.57
CA THR A 178 -6.01 -18.41 30.10
C THR A 178 -5.28 -17.39 30.99
N MET A 179 -4.55 -17.87 32.00
CA MET A 179 -3.94 -17.05 33.06
C MET A 179 -3.02 -15.91 32.56
N HIS A 180 -2.57 -15.95 31.31
CA HIS A 180 -1.70 -14.91 30.75
C HIS A 180 -2.40 -13.54 30.58
N ARG A 181 -3.73 -13.46 30.66
CA ARG A 181 -4.50 -12.22 30.43
C ARG A 181 -5.05 -11.51 31.67
N LEU A 182 -4.95 -12.10 32.86
CA LEU A 182 -5.52 -11.50 34.08
C LEU A 182 -4.81 -10.21 34.54
N GLN A 183 -3.55 -9.98 34.15
CA GLN A 183 -2.84 -8.75 34.49
C GLN A 183 -3.31 -7.51 33.70
N GLN A 184 -3.98 -7.67 32.56
CA GLN A 184 -4.44 -6.52 31.75
C GLN A 184 -5.90 -6.12 32.02
N LEU A 185 -6.72 -7.00 32.59
CA LEU A 185 -8.14 -6.71 32.87
C LEU A 185 -8.40 -6.17 34.28
N ALA A 186 -7.42 -6.21 35.19
CA ALA A 186 -7.59 -5.80 36.59
C ALA A 186 -7.58 -4.27 36.84
N ILE A 187 -7.47 -3.41 35.82
CA ILE A 187 -7.37 -1.95 36.03
C ILE A 187 -8.74 -1.23 35.93
N LYS A 188 -9.86 -1.92 35.71
CA LYS A 188 -11.18 -1.27 35.55
C LYS A 188 -12.32 -1.77 36.43
N GLU A 189 -12.06 -2.39 37.57
CA GLU A 189 -13.13 -2.66 38.55
C GLU A 189 -12.93 -1.85 39.84
N LYS A 190 -13.88 -0.94 40.10
CA LYS A 190 -14.05 -0.28 41.41
C LYS A 190 -14.29 -1.35 42.49
N PRO A 191 -13.75 -1.19 43.71
CA PRO A 191 -13.92 -2.19 44.76
C PRO A 191 -15.39 -2.27 45.19
N ILE A 192 -15.95 -3.48 45.14
CA ILE A 192 -17.25 -3.82 45.73
C ILE A 192 -17.12 -3.74 47.26
N PRO A 193 -18.02 -3.08 48.00
CA PRO A 193 -17.96 -3.03 49.45
C PRO A 193 -18.22 -4.43 50.05
N ARG A 194 -17.31 -4.89 50.91
CA ARG A 194 -17.54 -6.09 51.73
C ARG A 194 -18.72 -5.85 52.68
N LEU A 195 -19.80 -6.59 52.50
CA LEU A 195 -20.84 -6.73 53.52
C LEU A 195 -20.22 -7.37 54.77
N LYS A 196 -20.18 -6.62 55.89
CA LYS A 196 -19.85 -7.19 57.20
C LYS A 196 -21.03 -8.04 57.68
N PRO A 197 -20.81 -9.27 58.17
CA PRO A 197 -21.86 -10.02 58.83
C PRO A 197 -22.23 -9.31 60.15
N LYS A 198 -23.51 -8.99 60.32
CA LYS A 198 -24.07 -8.66 61.64
C LYS A 198 -24.12 -9.98 62.44
N LEU A 199 -23.29 -10.08 63.47
CA LEU A 199 -23.49 -11.04 64.55
C LEU A 199 -24.58 -10.49 65.50
N PRO A 200 -25.50 -11.33 65.98
CA PRO A 200 -26.25 -11.05 67.21
C PRO A 200 -25.34 -11.13 68.45
#